data_AF-A0A2V2UJK3-F1
#
_entry.id   AF-A0A2V2UJK3-F1
#
_cell.length_a   1.000
_cell.length_b   1.000
_cell.length_c   1.000
_cell.angle_alpha   90.00
_cell.angle_beta   90.00
_cell.angle_gamma   90.00
#
_symmetry.space_group_name_H-M   'P 1'
#
loop_
_entity.id
_entity.type
_entity.pdbx_description
1 polymer ?
#
loop_
_entity_poly.entity_id
_entity_poly.type
_entity_poly.pdbx_seq_one_letter_code
_entity_poly.pdbx_strand_id
1 'polypeptide(L)'
;MWKQRSHAYAMERAAQEAIVTHRLCGVALRSRLAGRLAGLPEEVRRCLGDWEAERLDYLVRFAAWLHVTGRQTARTDLGGLQDLRRRWITLQNQFTQCVAADAHVRSQVMHYEPSGDDAVTSDPDTVVCVGLQGCGKSTFSRTLYALLRQARLSPCWINQDEAGGRRQFS
;
A
#
# COMPACT_ATOMS: atom_id res chain seq x y z
N MET A 1 5.58 -25.97 -8.63
CA MET A 1 6.31 -25.40 -7.47
C MET A 1 6.67 -23.91 -7.64
N TRP A 2 7.28 -23.48 -8.75
CA TRP A 2 7.69 -22.07 -8.93
C TRP A 2 6.55 -21.05 -9.01
N LYS A 3 5.42 -21.39 -9.66
CA LYS A 3 4.25 -20.49 -9.79
C LYS A 3 3.52 -20.22 -8.48
N GLN A 4 3.54 -21.16 -7.54
CA GLN A 4 2.86 -21.02 -6.24
C GLN A 4 3.52 -19.91 -5.39
N ARG A 5 4.86 -19.85 -5.40
CA ARG A 5 5.61 -18.76 -4.74
C ARG A 5 5.39 -17.41 -5.40
N SER A 6 5.17 -17.34 -6.71
CA SER A 6 4.91 -16.05 -7.38
C SER A 6 3.53 -15.47 -7.07
N HIS A 7 2.50 -16.31 -6.91
CA HIS A 7 1.16 -15.83 -6.56
C HIS A 7 1.11 -15.31 -5.11
N ALA A 8 1.69 -16.05 -4.17
CA ALA A 8 1.79 -15.59 -2.77
C ALA A 8 2.58 -14.28 -2.67
N TYR A 9 3.68 -14.16 -3.40
CA TYR A 9 4.44 -12.90 -3.47
C TYR A 9 3.63 -11.74 -4.06
N ALA A 10 2.84 -11.99 -5.11
CA ALA A 10 1.95 -10.97 -5.66
C ALA A 10 0.91 -10.49 -4.64
N MET A 11 0.40 -11.39 -3.80
CA MET A 11 -0.52 -11.05 -2.71
C MET A 11 0.17 -10.30 -1.57
N GLU A 12 1.40 -10.64 -1.20
CA GLU A 12 2.20 -9.85 -0.24
C GLU A 12 2.43 -8.41 -0.75
N ARG A 13 2.75 -8.26 -2.03
CA ARG A 13 2.93 -6.94 -2.65
C ARG A 13 1.63 -6.14 -2.69
N ALA A 14 0.51 -6.81 -2.98
CA ALA A 14 -0.82 -6.21 -2.93
C ALA A 14 -1.17 -5.70 -1.52
N ALA A 15 -0.86 -6.48 -0.49
CA ALA A 15 -1.08 -6.09 0.90
C ALA A 15 -0.18 -4.95 1.32
N GLN A 16 1.11 -4.97 0.96
CA GLN A 16 2.02 -3.87 1.22
C GLN A 16 1.55 -2.57 0.56
N GLU A 17 1.02 -2.64 -0.66
CA GLU A 17 0.44 -1.47 -1.35
C GLU A 17 -0.83 -0.97 -0.64
N ALA A 18 -1.75 -1.86 -0.29
CA ALA A 18 -2.96 -1.52 0.46
C ALA A 18 -2.65 -0.85 1.81
N ILE A 19 -1.68 -1.40 2.54
CA ILE A 19 -1.27 -0.89 3.86
C ILE A 19 -0.50 0.41 3.70
N VAL A 20 0.55 0.46 2.88
CA VAL A 20 1.44 1.61 2.88
C VAL A 20 0.94 2.75 1.99
N THR A 21 0.43 2.46 0.80
CA THR A 21 -0.04 3.49 -0.14
C THR A 21 -1.42 3.99 0.26
N HIS A 22 -2.36 3.06 0.43
CA HIS A 22 -3.77 3.39 0.66
C HIS A 22 -4.13 3.50 2.14
N ARG A 23 -3.17 3.24 3.05
CA ARG A 23 -3.32 3.34 4.50
C ARG A 23 -4.48 2.52 5.05
N LEU A 24 -4.80 1.41 4.37
CA LEU A 24 -5.92 0.56 4.76
C LEU A 24 -5.54 -0.24 6.01
N CYS A 25 -6.49 -0.32 6.94
CA CYS A 25 -6.41 -1.13 8.15
C CYS A 25 -7.78 -1.77 8.46
N GLY A 26 -7.81 -2.71 9.41
CA GLY A 26 -9.03 -3.35 9.90
C GLY A 26 -9.87 -4.03 8.81
N VAL A 27 -11.19 -3.87 8.90
CA VAL A 27 -12.19 -4.41 7.97
C VAL A 27 -12.00 -3.90 6.55
N ALA A 28 -11.57 -2.65 6.35
CA ALA A 28 -11.34 -2.10 5.02
C ALA A 28 -10.21 -2.83 4.29
N LEU A 29 -9.09 -3.08 4.99
CA LEU A 29 -7.97 -3.86 4.47
C LEU A 29 -8.37 -5.31 4.21
N ARG A 30 -9.06 -5.94 5.17
CA ARG A 30 -9.54 -7.33 5.04
C ARG A 30 -10.43 -7.48 3.82
N SER A 31 -11.42 -6.60 3.67
CA SER A 31 -12.34 -6.59 2.53
C SER A 31 -11.61 -6.37 1.20
N ARG A 32 -10.62 -5.46 1.16
CA ARG A 32 -9.82 -5.19 -0.04
C ARG A 32 -9.03 -6.42 -0.49
N LEU A 33 -8.41 -7.14 0.44
CA LEU A 33 -7.60 -8.32 0.14
C LEU A 33 -8.46 -9.54 -0.18
N ALA A 34 -9.55 -9.76 0.56
CA ALA A 34 -10.52 -10.82 0.27
C ALA A 34 -11.18 -10.61 -1.10
N GLY A 35 -11.59 -9.38 -1.44
CA GLY A 35 -12.11 -9.05 -2.76
C GLY A 35 -11.09 -9.30 -3.88
N ARG A 36 -9.81 -9.01 -3.62
CA ARG A 36 -8.73 -9.33 -4.57
C ARG A 36 -8.56 -10.84 -4.76
N LEU A 37 -8.60 -11.63 -3.69
CA LEU A 37 -8.55 -13.11 -3.76
C LEU A 37 -9.76 -13.68 -4.52
N ALA A 38 -10.95 -13.18 -4.23
CA ALA A 38 -12.19 -13.62 -4.88
C ALA A 38 -12.17 -13.33 -6.39
N GLY A 39 -11.57 -12.21 -6.80
CA GLY A 39 -11.42 -11.83 -8.20
C GLY A 39 -10.36 -12.62 -8.99
N LEU A 40 -9.57 -13.49 -8.35
CA LEU A 40 -8.59 -14.32 -9.04
C LEU A 40 -9.24 -15.58 -9.67
N PRO A 41 -8.67 -16.08 -10.79
CA PRO A 41 -9.06 -17.37 -11.35
C PRO A 41 -9.01 -18.49 -10.30
N GLU A 42 -9.92 -19.46 -10.42
CA GLU A 42 -10.08 -20.51 -9.41
C GLU A 42 -8.81 -21.36 -9.21
N GLU A 43 -8.07 -21.61 -10.29
CA GLU A 43 -6.80 -22.35 -10.25
C GLU A 43 -5.75 -21.61 -9.42
N VAL A 44 -5.71 -20.28 -9.52
CA VAL A 44 -4.80 -19.44 -8.76
C VAL A 44 -5.24 -19.37 -7.30
N ARG A 45 -6.55 -19.25 -7.04
CA ARG A 45 -7.10 -19.18 -5.69
C ARG A 45 -6.79 -20.45 -4.90
N ARG A 46 -6.91 -21.63 -5.53
CA ARG A 46 -6.52 -22.92 -4.94
C ARG A 46 -5.05 -22.96 -4.49
N CYS A 47 -4.17 -22.28 -5.23
CA CYS A 47 -2.74 -22.21 -4.88
C CYS A 47 -2.44 -21.24 -3.73
N LEU A 48 -3.40 -20.42 -3.31
CA LEU A 48 -3.26 -19.37 -2.30
C LEU A 48 -3.93 -19.73 -0.96
N GLY A 49 -4.50 -20.93 -0.81
CA GLY A 49 -5.18 -21.33 0.43
C GLY A 49 -4.32 -21.19 1.68
N ASP A 50 -3.08 -21.70 1.64
CA ASP A 50 -2.13 -21.58 2.77
C ASP A 50 -1.77 -20.11 3.05
N TRP A 51 -1.59 -19.31 1.99
CA TRP A 51 -1.32 -17.88 2.14
C TRP A 51 -2.51 -17.16 2.78
N GLU A 52 -3.73 -17.43 2.34
CA GLU A 52 -4.93 -16.82 2.92
C GLU A 52 -5.08 -17.17 4.40
N ALA A 53 -4.90 -18.45 4.75
CA ALA A 53 -5.02 -18.94 6.11
C ALA A 53 -3.97 -18.35 7.06
N GLU A 54 -2.71 -18.24 6.62
CA GLU A 54 -1.60 -17.81 7.49
C GLU A 54 -1.35 -16.30 7.44
N ARG A 55 -1.51 -15.68 6.26
CA ARG A 55 -0.97 -14.33 5.99
C ARG A 55 -2.04 -13.25 6.00
N LEU A 56 -3.27 -13.53 5.60
CA LEU A 56 -4.31 -12.49 5.52
C LEU A 56 -4.50 -11.81 6.88
N ASP A 57 -4.80 -12.62 7.89
CA ASP A 57 -5.08 -12.13 9.24
C ASP A 57 -3.82 -11.58 9.92
N TYR A 58 -2.66 -12.16 9.64
CA TYR A 58 -1.36 -11.62 10.07
C TYR A 58 -1.14 -10.20 9.54
N LEU A 59 -1.38 -9.96 8.24
CA LEU A 59 -1.17 -8.66 7.60
C LEU A 59 -2.18 -7.61 8.07
N VAL A 60 -3.42 -8.01 8.36
CA VAL A 60 -4.43 -7.12 8.97
C VAL A 60 -3.98 -6.69 10.37
N ARG A 61 -3.51 -7.62 11.21
CA ARG A 61 -2.99 -7.31 12.54
C ARG A 61 -1.69 -6.51 12.49
N PHE A 62 -0.84 -6.76 11.49
CA PHE A 62 0.37 -5.98 11.26
C PHE A 62 0.03 -4.52 10.92
N ALA A 63 -0.97 -4.28 10.06
CA ALA A 63 -1.46 -2.93 9.77
C ALA A 63 -1.99 -2.26 11.04
N ALA A 64 -2.79 -2.96 11.84
CA ALA A 64 -3.27 -2.45 13.13
C ALA A 64 -2.12 -2.08 14.07
N TRP A 65 -1.08 -2.90 14.16
CA TRP A 65 0.11 -2.59 14.95
C TRP A 65 0.84 -1.33 14.47
N LEU A 66 0.94 -1.10 13.15
CA LEU A 66 1.53 0.13 12.63
C LEU A 66 0.77 1.38 13.08
N HIS A 67 -0.57 1.29 13.15
CA HIS A 67 -1.42 2.39 13.62
C HIS A 67 -1.35 2.56 15.13
N VAL A 68 -1.52 1.49 15.91
CA VAL A 68 -1.47 1.50 17.38
C VAL A 68 -0.14 2.04 17.90
N THR A 69 0.97 1.72 17.22
CA THR A 69 2.31 2.19 17.61
C THR A 69 2.70 3.54 16.98
N GLY A 70 1.79 4.19 16.25
CA GLY A 70 2.03 5.48 15.61
C GLY A 70 3.06 5.46 14.47
N ARG A 71 3.44 4.28 13.99
CA ARG A 71 4.37 4.10 12.86
C ARG A 71 3.74 4.48 11.53
N GLN A 72 2.42 4.38 11.44
CA GLN A 72 1.63 4.86 10.33
C GLN A 72 0.43 5.61 10.87
N THR A 73 0.25 6.85 10.42
CA THR A 73 -0.89 7.70 10.78
C THR A 73 -1.44 8.37 9.51
N ALA A 74 -2.58 9.04 9.59
CA ALA A 74 -3.10 9.85 8.48
C ALA A 74 -2.10 10.93 8.02
N ARG A 75 -1.20 11.39 8.90
CA ARG A 75 -0.23 12.46 8.63
C ARG A 75 1.15 11.98 8.20
N THR A 76 1.40 10.67 8.13
CA THR A 76 2.70 10.15 7.66
C THR A 76 2.99 10.70 6.26
N ASP A 77 4.13 11.35 6.07
CA ASP A 77 4.52 11.95 4.81
C ASP A 77 5.07 10.90 3.82
N LEU A 78 5.38 11.33 2.59
CA LEU A 78 5.90 10.42 1.57
C LEU A 78 7.22 9.75 2.00
N GLY A 79 8.09 10.47 2.72
CA GLY A 79 9.34 9.93 3.25
C GLY A 79 9.11 8.80 4.25
N GLY A 80 8.17 9.00 5.18
CA GLY A 80 7.75 7.97 6.13
C GLY A 80 7.14 6.75 5.45
N LEU A 81 6.31 6.94 4.42
CA LEU A 81 5.78 5.81 3.64
C LEU A 81 6.88 5.05 2.89
N GLN A 82 7.91 5.74 2.38
CA GLN A 82 9.07 5.08 1.76
C GLN A 82 9.90 4.30 2.77
N ASP A 83 10.10 4.81 3.99
CA ASP A 83 10.80 4.07 5.06
C ASP A 83 10.02 2.81 5.46
N LEU A 84 8.69 2.90 5.60
CA LEU A 84 7.83 1.74 5.85
C LEU A 84 7.98 0.66 4.77
N ARG A 85 8.02 1.05 3.49
CA ARG A 85 8.27 0.10 2.39
C ARG A 85 9.66 -0.52 2.46
N ARG A 86 10.69 0.29 2.75
CA ARG A 86 12.09 -0.16 2.83
C ARG A 86 12.30 -1.15 3.96
N ARG A 87 11.65 -0.93 5.11
CA ARG A 87 11.81 -1.73 6.33
C ARG A 87 10.75 -2.81 6.50
N TRP A 88 9.97 -3.09 5.45
CA TRP A 88 8.81 -3.99 5.49
C TRP A 88 9.04 -5.30 6.24
N ILE A 89 10.09 -6.04 5.87
CA ILE A 89 10.43 -7.33 6.50
C ILE A 89 10.87 -7.13 7.95
N THR A 90 11.70 -6.12 8.21
CA THR A 90 12.16 -5.81 9.57
C THR A 90 11.00 -5.43 10.49
N LEU A 91 10.03 -4.66 9.99
CA LEU A 91 8.84 -4.25 10.74
C LEU A 91 7.93 -5.44 11.04
N GLN A 92 7.75 -6.36 10.10
CA GLN A 92 7.01 -7.61 10.36
C GLN A 92 7.67 -8.45 11.45
N ASN A 93 9.02 -8.56 11.45
CA ASN A 93 9.74 -9.26 12.52
C ASN A 93 9.56 -8.56 13.88
N GLN A 94 9.63 -7.23 13.91
CA GLN A 94 9.40 -6.43 15.12
C GLN A 94 7.97 -6.60 15.64
N PHE A 95 6.98 -6.62 14.74
CA PHE A 95 5.59 -6.89 15.10
C PHE A 95 5.45 -8.26 15.76
N THR A 96 5.99 -9.32 15.15
CA THR A 96 5.93 -10.68 15.71
C THR A 96 6.54 -10.74 17.11
N GLN A 97 7.70 -10.10 17.31
CA GLN A 97 8.35 -10.03 18.62
C GLN A 97 7.53 -9.23 19.63
N CYS A 98 6.97 -8.09 19.22
CA CYS A 98 6.22 -7.19 20.09
C CYS A 98 4.90 -7.83 20.57
N VAL A 99 4.13 -8.44 19.67
CA VAL A 99 2.88 -9.12 20.03
C VAL A 99 3.12 -10.37 20.87
N ALA A 100 4.27 -11.03 20.71
CA ALA A 100 4.65 -12.15 21.58
C ALA A 100 5.06 -11.70 22.99
N ALA A 101 5.73 -10.56 23.11
CA ALA A 101 6.26 -10.06 24.38
C ALA A 101 5.26 -9.23 25.20
N ASP A 102 4.35 -8.50 24.54
CA ASP A 102 3.47 -7.52 25.19
C ASP A 102 1.99 -7.89 25.02
N ALA A 103 1.36 -8.31 26.13
CA ALA A 103 -0.04 -8.67 26.17
C ALA A 103 -0.98 -7.48 25.93
N HIS A 104 -0.59 -6.26 26.31
CA HIS A 104 -1.38 -5.05 26.12
C HIS A 104 -1.40 -4.67 24.64
N VAL A 105 -0.23 -4.62 23.99
CA VAL A 105 -0.14 -4.36 22.55
C VAL A 105 -0.89 -5.44 21.77
N ARG A 106 -0.72 -6.72 22.14
CA ARG A 106 -1.49 -7.83 21.53
C ARG A 106 -2.99 -7.60 21.65
N SER A 107 -3.49 -7.21 22.82
CA SER A 107 -4.91 -6.94 23.03
C SER A 107 -5.40 -5.76 22.17
N GLN A 108 -4.63 -4.67 22.11
CA GLN A 108 -4.99 -3.50 21.30
C GLN A 108 -5.05 -3.86 19.81
N VAL A 109 -4.06 -4.57 19.28
CA VAL A 109 -4.01 -4.98 17.88
C VAL A 109 -5.19 -5.89 17.49
N MET A 110 -5.58 -6.82 18.38
CA MET A 110 -6.67 -7.77 18.09
C MET A 110 -8.05 -7.11 18.02
N HIS A 111 -8.22 -5.95 18.67
CA HIS A 111 -9.49 -5.21 18.71
C HIS A 111 -9.39 -3.84 18.01
N TYR A 112 -8.30 -3.59 17.29
CA TYR A 112 -8.10 -2.30 16.62
C TYR A 112 -9.02 -2.21 15.41
N GLU A 113 -9.88 -1.20 15.43
CA GLU A 113 -10.67 -0.80 14.28
C GLU A 113 -10.47 0.71 14.07
N PRO A 114 -10.06 1.14 12.87
CA PRO A 114 -9.83 2.55 12.61
C PRO A 114 -11.13 3.33 12.72
N SER A 115 -11.09 4.46 13.42
CA SER A 115 -12.17 5.44 13.44
C SER A 115 -12.26 6.18 12.09
N GLY A 116 -13.40 6.80 11.78
CA GLY A 116 -13.63 7.47 10.49
C GLY A 116 -12.57 8.52 10.10
N ASP A 117 -11.93 9.16 11.07
CA ASP A 117 -10.86 10.15 10.84
C ASP A 117 -9.51 9.51 10.45
N ASP A 118 -9.28 8.25 10.82
CA ASP A 118 -8.09 7.47 10.46
C ASP A 118 -8.24 6.76 9.09
N ALA A 119 -9.48 6.61 8.61
CA ALA A 119 -9.82 5.92 7.38
C ALA A 119 -9.65 6.78 6.12
N VAL A 120 -8.59 7.60 6.06
CA VAL A 120 -8.27 8.35 4.86
C VAL A 120 -7.72 7.36 3.82
N THR A 121 -8.59 6.93 2.92
CA THR A 121 -8.22 6.28 1.67
C THR A 121 -7.53 7.30 0.79
N SER A 122 -6.21 7.45 0.96
CA SER A 122 -5.40 8.16 -0.03
C SER A 122 -5.27 7.25 -1.26
N ASP A 123 -6.28 7.27 -2.13
CA ASP A 123 -5.97 6.97 -3.53
C ASP A 123 -5.02 8.09 -3.99
N PRO A 124 -3.83 7.77 -4.51
CA PRO A 124 -2.94 8.81 -4.97
C PRO A 124 -3.53 9.38 -6.25
N ASP A 125 -4.38 10.40 -6.11
CA ASP A 125 -4.89 11.20 -7.24
C ASP A 125 -3.75 11.91 -7.99
N THR A 126 -2.54 11.93 -7.42
CA THR A 126 -1.37 12.62 -7.96
C THR A 126 -0.13 11.73 -7.99
N VAL A 127 0.48 11.61 -9.18
CA VAL A 127 1.78 10.96 -9.40
C VAL A 127 2.82 12.05 -9.69
N VAL A 128 3.87 12.14 -8.88
CA VAL A 128 4.96 13.11 -9.07
C VAL A 128 6.24 12.39 -9.49
N CYS A 129 6.80 12.76 -10.64
CA CYS A 129 8.04 12.19 -11.16
C CYS A 129 9.23 13.08 -10.80
N VAL A 130 10.09 12.62 -9.88
CA VAL A 130 11.26 13.35 -9.39
C VAL A 130 12.55 12.69 -9.91
N GLY A 131 13.46 13.47 -10.45
CA GLY A 131 14.78 13.00 -10.89
C GLY A 131 15.61 14.13 -11.50
N LEU A 132 16.91 13.89 -11.65
CA LEU A 132 17.85 14.85 -12.24
C LEU A 132 17.48 15.21 -13.68
N GLN A 133 17.90 16.38 -14.15
CA GLN A 133 17.70 16.75 -15.56
C GLN A 133 18.33 15.69 -16.48
N GLY A 134 17.60 15.26 -17.50
CA GLY A 134 18.05 14.21 -18.42
C GLY A 134 17.78 12.76 -17.96
N CYS A 135 17.24 12.51 -16.76
CA CYS A 135 16.94 11.14 -16.29
C CYS A 135 15.75 10.44 -16.99
N GLY A 136 15.17 11.07 -18.02
CA GLY A 136 14.03 10.52 -18.76
C GLY A 136 12.67 10.70 -18.08
N LYS A 137 12.57 11.45 -16.97
CA LYS A 137 11.30 11.70 -16.25
C LYS A 137 10.15 12.17 -17.15
N SER A 138 10.40 13.09 -18.08
CA SER A 138 9.37 13.58 -19.02
C SER A 138 8.92 12.50 -20.01
N THR A 139 9.84 11.67 -20.48
CA THR A 139 9.52 10.53 -21.36
C THR A 139 8.70 9.49 -20.62
N PHE A 140 9.13 9.11 -19.41
CA PHE A 140 8.41 8.17 -18.55
C PHE A 140 7.00 8.65 -18.28
N SER A 141 6.84 9.89 -17.83
CA SER A 141 5.53 10.44 -17.54
C SER A 141 4.65 10.37 -18.79
N ARG A 142 5.13 10.79 -19.98
CA ARG A 142 4.30 10.84 -21.21
C ARG A 142 3.80 9.44 -21.59
N THR A 143 4.65 8.44 -21.46
CA THR A 143 4.29 7.04 -21.64
C THR A 143 3.23 6.62 -20.63
N LEU A 144 3.40 6.95 -19.34
CA LEU A 144 2.43 6.65 -18.29
C LEU A 144 1.05 7.30 -18.58
N TYR A 145 1.03 8.57 -19.00
CA TYR A 145 -0.20 9.26 -19.38
C TYR A 145 -0.94 8.56 -20.53
N ALA A 146 -0.20 8.16 -21.57
CA ALA A 146 -0.77 7.42 -22.70
C ALA A 146 -1.34 6.06 -22.26
N LEU A 147 -0.62 5.32 -21.42
CA LEU A 147 -1.06 4.02 -20.89
C LEU A 147 -2.33 4.15 -20.03
N LEU A 148 -2.40 5.18 -19.17
CA LEU A 148 -3.59 5.44 -18.35
C LEU A 148 -4.81 5.75 -19.22
N ARG A 149 -4.64 6.54 -20.29
CA ARG A 149 -5.73 6.77 -21.27
C ARG A 149 -6.14 5.52 -22.02
N GLN A 150 -5.19 4.65 -22.39
CA GLN A 150 -5.49 3.35 -23.00
C GLN A 150 -6.30 2.45 -22.06
N ALA A 151 -6.02 2.51 -20.76
CA ALA A 151 -6.80 1.84 -19.71
C ALA A 151 -8.17 2.51 -19.42
N ARG A 152 -8.57 3.50 -20.23
CA ARG A 152 -9.82 4.28 -20.09
C ARG A 152 -9.91 5.11 -18.79
N LEU A 153 -8.76 5.49 -18.23
CA LEU A 153 -8.70 6.46 -17.14
C LEU A 153 -8.59 7.88 -17.70
N SER A 154 -8.89 8.88 -16.88
CA SER A 154 -8.85 10.31 -17.23
C SER A 154 -7.73 11.04 -16.46
N PRO A 155 -6.44 10.76 -16.74
CA PRO A 155 -5.34 11.42 -16.05
C PRO A 155 -5.25 12.91 -16.43
N CYS A 156 -4.91 13.75 -15.46
CA CYS A 156 -4.49 15.13 -15.69
C CYS A 156 -2.96 15.21 -15.70
N TRP A 157 -2.40 16.04 -16.58
CA TRP A 157 -0.95 16.22 -16.71
C TRP A 157 -0.57 17.66 -16.36
N ILE A 158 0.44 17.81 -15.50
CA ILE A 158 1.07 19.10 -15.21
C ILE A 158 2.58 18.96 -15.44
N ASN A 159 3.13 19.75 -16.36
CA ASN A 159 4.58 19.81 -16.59
C ASN A 159 5.17 21.06 -15.94
N GLN A 160 5.89 20.92 -14.84
CA GLN A 160 6.58 22.06 -14.22
C GLN A 160 7.75 22.57 -15.07
N ASP A 161 8.38 21.73 -15.90
CA ASP A 161 9.53 22.14 -16.73
C ASP A 161 9.09 22.98 -17.95
N GLU A 162 7.84 22.83 -18.41
CA GLU A 162 7.26 23.62 -19.51
C GLU A 162 6.45 24.82 -18.99
N ALA A 163 6.17 24.89 -17.69
CA ALA A 163 5.46 25.99 -17.02
C ALA A 163 6.38 27.17 -16.68
N GLY A 164 7.30 27.50 -17.59
CA GLY A 164 8.14 28.69 -17.49
C GLY A 164 7.28 29.96 -17.47
N GLY A 165 6.98 30.47 -16.27
CA GLY A 165 6.60 31.87 -16.08
C GLY A 165 5.16 32.20 -15.67
N ARG A 166 4.34 31.29 -15.13
CA ARG A 166 3.09 31.72 -14.46
C ARG A 166 3.15 31.52 -12.95
N ARG A 167 3.38 32.65 -12.26
CA ARG A 167 3.10 32.84 -10.83
C ARG A 167 1.60 32.65 -10.58
N GLN A 168 1.31 32.04 -9.41
CA GLN A 168 0.05 32.05 -8.65
C GLN A 168 -1.13 31.23 -9.21
N PHE A 169 -1.52 30.23 -8.42
CA PHE A 169 -2.92 29.86 -8.27
C PHE A 169 -3.37 30.44 -6.92
N SER A 170 -4.21 31.47 -6.99
CA SER A 170 -5.09 31.94 -5.92
C SER A 170 -6.33 31.06 -5.83
#